data_AF-A0A935BGS6-F1
#
_entry.id   AF-A0A935BGS6-F1
#
_cell.length_a   1.000
_cell.length_b   1.000
_cell.length_c   1.000
_cell.angle_alpha   90.00
_cell.angle_beta   90.00
_cell.angle_gamma   90.00
#
_symmetry.space_group_name_H-M   'P 1'
#
loop_
_entity.id
_entity.type
_entity.pdbx_description
1 polymer ?
#
loop_
_entity_poly.entity_id
_entity_poly.type
_entity_poly.pdbx_seq_one_letter_code
_entity_poly.pdbx_strand_id
1 'polypeptide(L)'
;MKRFALTAFLLTLFCAVTCAQKAEPAKIALGSNTAKNGFKNEDEIRDKFNNWRVDEDARVWLAAMNYKVGDIESVVAAKPHGEKADVEVRVKTKAGEKLEGISIKLVSSPTGFNQIDKRWLATYAKMWKMPIEVSSALRSFVGEIPPSKPGRDPKRMYLNELEPTIQKAVVDFFAANKDKIVSDLFAGDGSHAAAWVMVAFKATDKPRWVIRSSADTIKHFSEGKVEITRTGNLKIGRVTMQRKGGDGGRETAKQLQFKINPVQLFDAK
;
A
#
# COMPACT_ATOMS: atom_id res chain seq x y z
N MET A 1 -75.16 11.42 -23.47
CA MET A 1 -74.31 12.44 -22.82
C MET A 1 -73.75 11.85 -21.52
N LYS A 2 -72.43 11.94 -21.35
CA LYS A 2 -71.60 11.75 -20.13
C LYS A 2 -71.66 10.38 -19.42
N ARG A 3 -70.76 9.48 -19.81
CA ARG A 3 -70.24 8.41 -18.93
C ARG A 3 -69.16 9.01 -18.03
N PHE A 4 -69.35 8.94 -16.71
CA PHE A 4 -68.30 9.21 -15.73
C PHE A 4 -67.34 8.02 -15.71
N ALA A 5 -66.08 8.24 -16.10
CA ALA A 5 -65.00 7.28 -15.94
C ALA A 5 -64.28 7.58 -14.61
N LEU A 6 -64.27 6.57 -13.74
CA LEU A 6 -63.58 6.52 -12.47
C LEU A 6 -62.09 6.22 -12.75
N THR A 7 -61.21 7.20 -12.59
CA THR A 7 -59.75 6.98 -12.72
C THR A 7 -59.16 6.79 -11.33
N ALA A 8 -58.96 5.54 -10.93
CA ALA A 8 -58.22 5.18 -9.72
C ALA A 8 -56.71 5.41 -9.98
N PHE A 9 -56.10 6.30 -9.19
CA PHE A 9 -54.67 6.56 -9.22
C PHE A 9 -53.95 5.46 -8.42
N LEU A 10 -53.38 4.48 -9.10
CA LEU A 10 -52.57 3.43 -8.45
C LEU A 10 -51.17 4.00 -8.16
N LEU A 11 -50.92 4.41 -6.92
CA LEU A 11 -49.61 4.85 -6.46
C LEU A 11 -48.71 3.62 -6.25
N THR A 12 -47.94 3.22 -7.26
CA THR A 12 -46.92 2.17 -7.09
C THR A 12 -45.74 2.72 -6.29
N LEU A 13 -45.70 2.42 -5.00
CA LEU A 13 -44.53 2.63 -4.15
C LEU A 13 -43.41 1.70 -4.63
N PHE A 14 -42.43 2.25 -5.36
CA PHE A 14 -41.18 1.54 -5.62
C PHE A 14 -40.35 1.52 -4.34
N CYS A 15 -40.48 0.44 -3.57
CA CYS A 15 -39.57 0.17 -2.46
C CYS A 15 -38.22 -0.24 -3.05
N ALA A 16 -37.30 0.72 -3.19
CA ALA A 16 -35.93 0.45 -3.60
C ALA A 16 -35.23 -0.30 -2.47
N VAL A 17 -35.22 -1.63 -2.56
CA VAL A 17 -34.38 -2.48 -1.72
C VAL A 17 -32.93 -2.17 -2.06
N THR A 18 -32.27 -1.41 -1.20
CA THR A 18 -30.81 -1.22 -1.26
C THR A 18 -30.16 -2.51 -0.81
N CYS A 19 -29.91 -3.42 -1.75
CA CYS A 19 -29.11 -4.61 -1.47
C CYS A 19 -27.65 -4.18 -1.28
N ALA A 20 -27.25 -3.90 -0.04
CA ALA A 20 -25.85 -3.84 0.34
C ALA A 20 -25.24 -5.23 0.03
N GLN A 21 -24.38 -5.30 -0.98
CA GLN A 21 -23.63 -6.51 -1.30
C GLN A 21 -22.75 -6.87 -0.09
N LYS A 22 -23.23 -7.78 0.77
CA LYS A 22 -22.42 -8.40 1.83
C LYS A 22 -21.22 -9.04 1.16
N ALA A 23 -20.01 -8.67 1.60
CA ALA A 23 -18.82 -9.36 1.17
C ALA A 23 -18.93 -10.84 1.55
N GLU A 24 -18.65 -11.71 0.59
CA GLU A 24 -18.77 -13.16 0.72
C GLU A 24 -17.89 -13.67 1.89
N PRO A 25 -18.39 -14.54 2.80
CA PRO A 25 -17.68 -14.94 4.02
C PRO A 25 -16.25 -15.44 3.78
N ALA A 26 -16.03 -16.17 2.68
CA ALA A 26 -14.73 -16.68 2.29
C ALA A 26 -13.69 -15.57 2.02
N LYS A 27 -14.10 -14.44 1.41
CA LYS A 27 -13.21 -13.30 1.14
C LYS A 27 -12.82 -12.56 2.42
N ILE A 28 -13.76 -12.47 3.38
CA ILE A 28 -13.50 -11.88 4.70
C ILE A 28 -12.50 -12.76 5.47
N ALA A 29 -12.72 -14.07 5.50
CA ALA A 29 -11.83 -15.03 6.16
C ALA A 29 -10.42 -15.00 5.55
N LEU A 30 -10.31 -14.99 4.22
CA LEU A 30 -9.03 -14.90 3.51
C LEU A 30 -8.28 -13.61 3.88
N GLY A 31 -8.95 -12.46 3.87
CA GLY A 31 -8.35 -11.19 4.26
C GLY A 31 -7.88 -11.18 5.72
N SER A 32 -8.69 -11.75 6.63
CA SER A 32 -8.34 -11.87 8.05
C SER A 32 -7.11 -12.78 8.27
N ASN A 33 -7.09 -13.95 7.61
CA ASN A 33 -5.96 -14.88 7.69
C ASN A 33 -4.68 -14.26 7.11
N THR A 34 -4.80 -13.50 6.02
CA THR A 34 -3.68 -12.77 5.42
C THR A 34 -3.07 -11.78 6.42
N ALA A 35 -3.91 -11.00 7.13
CA ALA A 35 -3.44 -10.05 8.14
C ALA A 35 -2.77 -10.77 9.33
N LYS A 36 -3.40 -11.83 9.86
CA LYS A 36 -2.85 -12.62 10.97
C LYS A 36 -1.48 -13.23 10.63
N ASN A 37 -1.31 -13.73 9.40
CA ASN A 37 -0.04 -14.29 8.96
C ASN A 37 1.05 -13.22 8.82
N GLY A 38 0.69 -11.98 8.44
CA GLY A 38 1.60 -10.84 8.48
C GLY A 38 2.17 -10.60 9.88
N PHE A 39 1.30 -10.48 10.89
CA PHE A 39 1.72 -10.25 12.28
C PHE A 39 2.59 -11.39 12.84
N LYS A 40 2.22 -12.65 12.56
CA LYS A 40 3.05 -13.80 12.95
C LYS A 40 4.43 -13.77 12.32
N ASN A 41 4.52 -13.32 11.06
CA ASN A 41 5.81 -13.19 10.38
C ASN A 41 6.67 -12.07 10.97
N GLU A 42 6.06 -10.97 11.42
CA GLU A 42 6.78 -9.91 12.16
C GLU A 42 7.31 -10.44 13.49
N ASP A 43 6.52 -11.22 14.23
CA ASP A 43 6.95 -11.86 15.49
C ASP A 43 8.13 -12.82 15.25
N GLU A 44 8.06 -13.66 14.22
CA GLU A 44 9.14 -14.57 13.85
C GLU A 44 10.44 -13.82 13.52
N ILE A 45 10.36 -12.75 12.74
CA ILE A 45 11.55 -11.95 12.39
C ILE A 45 12.15 -11.27 13.62
N ARG A 46 11.31 -10.69 14.49
CA ARG A 46 11.74 -10.14 15.78
C ARG A 46 12.49 -11.20 16.60
N ASP A 47 11.90 -12.38 16.75
CA ASP A 47 12.46 -13.45 17.58
C ASP A 47 13.77 -14.00 17.00
N LYS A 48 13.89 -14.08 15.67
CA LYS A 48 15.15 -14.41 14.99
C LYS A 48 16.25 -13.39 15.29
N PHE A 49 15.97 -12.08 15.22
CA PHE A 49 16.94 -11.05 15.62
C PHE A 49 17.36 -11.18 17.09
N ASN A 50 16.43 -11.43 18.01
CA ASN A 50 16.75 -11.66 19.42
C ASN A 50 17.60 -12.92 19.63
N ASN A 51 17.53 -13.90 18.72
CA ASN A 51 18.31 -15.14 18.74
C ASN A 51 19.51 -15.14 17.76
N TRP A 52 19.98 -13.97 17.30
CA TRP A 52 21.00 -13.85 16.25
C TRP A 52 22.30 -14.63 16.48
N ARG A 53 22.64 -14.95 17.73
CA ARG A 53 23.86 -15.73 18.04
C ARG A 53 23.80 -17.14 17.46
N VAL A 54 22.60 -17.73 17.38
CA VAL A 54 22.38 -19.09 16.88
C VAL A 54 21.55 -19.13 15.59
N ASP A 55 20.79 -18.08 15.28
CA ASP A 55 19.98 -18.01 14.07
C ASP A 55 20.79 -17.55 12.85
N GLU A 56 20.91 -18.42 11.85
CA GLU A 56 21.67 -18.16 10.63
C GLU A 56 21.10 -17.03 9.78
N ASP A 57 19.76 -16.97 9.64
CA ASP A 57 19.11 -15.93 8.84
C ASP A 57 19.36 -14.55 9.45
N ALA A 58 19.23 -14.42 10.77
CA ALA A 58 19.48 -13.17 11.48
C ALA A 58 20.93 -12.68 11.29
N ARG A 59 21.93 -13.58 11.28
CA ARG A 59 23.32 -13.20 10.99
C ARG A 59 23.50 -12.71 9.56
N VAL A 60 22.84 -13.36 8.59
CA VAL A 60 22.84 -12.93 7.19
C VAL A 60 22.18 -11.55 7.05
N TRP A 61 21.08 -11.29 7.77
CA TRP A 61 20.41 -9.99 7.74
C TRP A 61 21.25 -8.88 8.36
N LEU A 62 21.88 -9.12 9.52
CA LEU A 62 22.80 -8.16 10.14
C LEU A 62 23.98 -7.83 9.22
N ALA A 63 24.55 -8.83 8.54
CA ALA A 63 25.59 -8.61 7.55
C ALA A 63 25.09 -7.78 6.35
N ALA A 64 23.90 -8.07 5.84
CA ALA A 64 23.26 -7.30 4.77
C ALA A 64 22.88 -5.87 5.19
N MET A 65 22.71 -5.63 6.50
CA MET A 65 22.56 -4.31 7.10
C MET A 65 23.91 -3.59 7.34
N ASN A 66 25.00 -4.13 6.77
CA ASN A 66 26.38 -3.64 6.89
C ASN A 66 27.01 -3.76 8.29
N TYR A 67 26.50 -4.63 9.15
CA TYR A 67 27.17 -4.96 10.41
C TYR A 67 28.17 -6.10 10.22
N LYS A 68 29.40 -5.91 10.72
CA LYS A 68 30.34 -7.03 10.89
C LYS A 68 29.90 -7.85 12.10
N VAL A 69 29.34 -9.03 11.84
CA VAL A 69 28.72 -9.90 12.87
C VAL A 69 29.64 -10.19 14.06
N GLY A 70 30.95 -10.36 13.83
CA GLY A 70 31.93 -10.59 14.89
C GLY A 70 32.16 -9.40 15.83
N ASP A 71 31.75 -8.20 15.45
CA ASP A 71 31.90 -6.98 16.26
C ASP A 71 30.60 -6.62 17.03
N ILE A 72 29.53 -7.42 16.88
CA ILE A 72 28.24 -7.21 17.55
C ILE A 72 28.30 -7.72 18.99
N GLU A 73 28.01 -6.82 19.93
CA GLU A 73 27.96 -7.11 21.37
C GLU A 73 26.57 -7.61 21.78
N SER A 74 25.52 -6.91 21.32
CA SER A 74 24.13 -7.27 21.57
C SER A 74 23.20 -6.83 20.45
N VAL A 75 22.08 -7.54 20.32
CA VAL A 75 20.95 -7.20 19.45
C VAL A 75 19.69 -7.34 20.28
N VAL A 76 18.83 -6.32 20.24
CA VAL A 76 17.50 -6.34 20.88
C VAL A 76 16.48 -5.89 19.84
N ALA A 77 15.51 -6.74 19.53
CA ALA A 77 14.44 -6.46 18.59
C ALA A 77 13.08 -6.39 19.29
N ALA A 78 12.29 -5.39 18.93
CA ALA A 78 10.94 -5.16 19.47
C ALA A 78 9.99 -4.68 18.37
N LYS A 79 8.68 -4.76 18.62
CA LYS A 79 7.66 -4.19 17.74
C LYS A 79 7.30 -2.79 18.25
N PRO A 80 7.50 -1.72 17.46
CA PRO A 80 7.08 -0.39 17.86
C PRO A 80 5.55 -0.27 17.86
N HIS A 81 5.01 0.73 18.53
CA HIS A 81 3.58 1.05 18.51
C HIS A 81 3.32 2.25 17.59
N GLY A 82 2.51 2.07 16.55
CA GLY A 82 1.98 3.18 15.73
C GLY A 82 2.88 3.67 14.59
N GLU A 83 4.03 3.03 14.35
CA GLU A 83 5.05 3.49 13.42
C GLU A 83 5.07 2.76 12.06
N LYS A 84 5.87 3.27 11.12
CA LYS A 84 6.11 2.68 9.79
C LYS A 84 7.01 1.43 9.81
N ALA A 85 7.86 1.32 10.81
CA ALA A 85 8.64 0.11 11.05
C ALA A 85 7.75 -0.96 11.69
N ASP A 86 7.85 -2.18 11.18
CA ASP A 86 7.12 -3.34 11.71
C ASP A 86 7.93 -4.00 12.86
N VAL A 87 9.27 -3.87 12.81
CA VAL A 87 10.23 -4.24 13.87
C VAL A 87 11.31 -3.17 13.97
N GLU A 88 11.72 -2.83 15.18
CA GLU A 88 12.92 -2.04 15.46
C GLU A 88 14.01 -2.93 16.05
N VAL A 89 15.23 -2.81 15.54
CA VAL A 89 16.39 -3.59 15.97
C VAL A 89 17.46 -2.65 16.50
N ARG A 90 17.73 -2.74 17.80
CA ARG A 90 18.84 -2.06 18.47
C ARG A 90 20.07 -2.95 18.36
N VAL A 91 21.11 -2.48 17.66
CA VAL A 91 22.38 -3.19 17.50
C VAL A 91 23.48 -2.42 18.21
N LYS A 92 24.14 -3.07 19.16
CA LYS A 92 25.29 -2.51 19.88
C LYS A 92 26.58 -3.14 19.39
N THR A 93 27.54 -2.30 19.05
CA THR A 93 28.90 -2.66 18.64
C THR A 93 29.92 -1.85 19.45
N LYS A 94 31.21 -2.17 19.31
CA LYS A 94 32.29 -1.35 19.87
C LYS A 94 32.29 0.10 19.38
N ALA A 95 31.75 0.37 18.19
CA ALA A 95 31.66 1.71 17.61
C ALA A 95 30.47 2.52 18.11
N GLY A 96 29.55 1.90 18.87
CA GLY A 96 28.34 2.52 19.38
C GLY A 96 27.08 1.69 19.14
N GLU A 97 25.95 2.27 19.52
CA GLU A 97 24.62 1.69 19.39
C GLU A 97 23.82 2.40 18.30
N LYS A 98 23.06 1.62 17.51
CA LYS A 98 22.14 2.13 16.49
C LYS A 98 20.77 1.49 16.65
N LEU A 99 19.72 2.26 16.40
CA LEU A 99 18.34 1.79 16.32
C LEU A 99 17.92 1.75 14.84
N GLU A 100 17.59 0.56 14.35
CA GLU A 100 17.28 0.31 12.95
C GLU A 100 15.80 -0.07 12.79
N GLY A 101 15.01 0.77 12.15
CA GLY A 101 13.61 0.45 11.80
C GLY A 101 13.54 -0.42 10.54
N ILE A 102 12.80 -1.52 10.59
CA ILE A 102 12.60 -2.46 9.49
C ILE A 102 11.11 -2.52 9.13
N SER A 103 10.75 -2.18 7.89
CA SER A 103 9.43 -2.52 7.35
C SER A 103 9.45 -3.90 6.72
N ILE A 104 8.51 -4.75 7.10
CA ILE A 104 8.41 -6.15 6.71
C ILE A 104 7.26 -6.31 5.71
N LYS A 105 7.51 -7.06 4.63
CA LYS A 105 6.50 -7.47 3.65
C LYS A 105 6.52 -8.99 3.53
N LEU A 106 5.47 -9.64 4.03
CA LEU A 106 5.21 -11.06 3.80
C LEU A 106 4.60 -11.24 2.40
N VAL A 107 5.15 -12.17 1.63
CA VAL A 107 4.66 -12.51 0.29
C VAL A 107 4.52 -14.03 0.15
N SER A 108 3.39 -14.48 -0.38
CA SER A 108 3.06 -15.90 -0.61
C SER A 108 2.94 -16.28 -2.09
N SER A 109 3.20 -15.34 -3.02
CA SER A 109 3.16 -15.57 -4.46
C SER A 109 4.17 -14.67 -5.20
N PRO A 110 4.84 -15.15 -6.26
CA PRO A 110 5.81 -14.34 -7.02
C PRO A 110 5.19 -13.08 -7.67
N THR A 111 3.87 -13.08 -7.87
CA THR A 111 3.12 -11.96 -8.48
C THR A 111 2.25 -11.21 -7.45
N GLY A 112 2.50 -11.42 -6.16
CA GLY A 112 1.74 -10.79 -5.07
C GLY A 112 1.95 -9.28 -5.03
N PHE A 113 0.93 -8.55 -4.57
CA PHE A 113 1.01 -7.11 -4.34
C PHE A 113 0.71 -6.77 -2.89
N ASN A 114 1.60 -6.00 -2.27
CA ASN A 114 1.46 -5.56 -0.89
C ASN A 114 1.17 -4.06 -0.86
N GLN A 115 0.33 -3.64 0.08
CA GLN A 115 0.11 -2.23 0.38
C GLN A 115 1.36 -1.65 1.07
N ILE A 116 1.77 -0.46 0.64
CA ILE A 116 2.86 0.31 1.29
C ILE A 116 2.35 1.58 1.98
N ASP A 117 1.27 2.19 1.45
CA ASP A 117 0.59 3.29 2.12
C ASP A 117 -0.88 3.35 1.67
N LYS A 118 -1.73 3.92 2.52
CA LYS A 118 -3.15 4.17 2.23
C LYS A 118 -3.68 5.24 3.17
N ARG A 119 -4.19 6.34 2.61
CA ARG A 119 -4.79 7.45 3.35
C ARG A 119 -5.96 8.04 2.58
N TRP A 120 -6.70 8.94 3.23
CA TRP A 120 -7.66 9.79 2.54
C TRP A 120 -6.94 10.73 1.57
N LEU A 121 -7.55 11.03 0.42
CA LEU A 121 -6.90 11.85 -0.60
C LEU A 121 -6.53 13.25 -0.08
N ALA A 122 -7.37 13.82 0.79
CA ALA A 122 -7.10 15.11 1.43
C ALA A 122 -5.73 15.15 2.15
N THR A 123 -5.30 14.04 2.75
CA THR A 123 -3.99 13.94 3.41
C THR A 123 -2.86 14.09 2.40
N TYR A 124 -2.90 13.34 1.29
CA TYR A 124 -1.88 13.45 0.24
C TYR A 124 -1.94 14.80 -0.48
N ALA A 125 -3.14 15.33 -0.73
CA ALA A 125 -3.31 16.63 -1.37
C ALA A 125 -2.62 17.74 -0.56
N LYS A 126 -2.75 17.70 0.77
CA LYS A 126 -2.02 18.60 1.68
C LYS A 126 -0.51 18.34 1.67
N MET A 127 -0.09 17.09 1.86
CA MET A 127 1.33 16.72 1.95
C MET A 127 2.12 17.07 0.69
N TRP A 128 1.54 16.82 -0.48
CA TRP A 128 2.19 16.99 -1.78
C TRP A 128 1.82 18.31 -2.46
N LYS A 129 1.12 19.22 -1.77
CA LYS A 129 0.65 20.51 -2.30
C LYS A 129 0.00 20.35 -3.67
N MET A 130 -0.89 19.36 -3.75
CA MET A 130 -1.46 18.90 -5.02
C MET A 130 -2.34 19.99 -5.65
N PRO A 131 -2.18 20.28 -6.95
CA PRO A 131 -3.04 21.23 -7.65
C PRO A 131 -4.51 20.87 -7.55
N ILE A 132 -5.38 21.88 -7.61
CA ILE A 132 -6.82 21.68 -7.46
C ILE A 132 -7.40 20.80 -8.58
N GLU A 133 -6.89 20.91 -9.81
CA GLU A 133 -7.35 20.06 -10.91
C GLU A 133 -6.96 18.59 -10.69
N VAL A 134 -5.73 18.33 -10.21
CA VAL A 134 -5.25 16.97 -9.94
C VAL A 134 -6.00 16.36 -8.76
N SER A 135 -6.16 17.11 -7.67
CA SER A 135 -6.92 16.63 -6.50
C SER A 135 -8.38 16.37 -6.84
N SER A 136 -9.04 17.22 -7.62
CA SER A 136 -10.42 17.01 -8.07
C SER A 136 -10.55 15.76 -8.95
N ALA A 137 -9.62 15.56 -9.87
CA ALA A 137 -9.55 14.34 -10.69
C ALA A 137 -9.40 13.09 -9.81
N LEU A 138 -8.52 13.13 -8.82
CA LEU A 138 -8.31 12.00 -7.92
C LEU A 138 -9.51 11.74 -7.00
N ARG A 139 -10.26 12.77 -6.57
CA ARG A 139 -11.51 12.59 -5.81
C ARG A 139 -12.53 11.78 -6.60
N SER A 140 -12.68 12.09 -7.90
CA SER A 140 -13.54 11.31 -8.80
C SER A 140 -12.98 9.89 -9.00
N PHE A 141 -11.65 9.76 -9.11
CA PHE A 141 -10.98 8.47 -9.29
C PHE A 141 -11.25 7.48 -8.14
N VAL A 142 -11.18 7.97 -6.90
CA VAL A 142 -11.38 7.14 -5.71
C VAL A 142 -12.86 7.03 -5.29
N GLY A 143 -13.74 7.84 -5.87
CA GLY A 143 -15.18 7.87 -5.58
C GLY A 143 -15.54 8.68 -4.33
N GLU A 144 -14.73 9.68 -3.97
CA GLU A 144 -15.07 10.70 -2.96
C GLU A 144 -16.09 11.72 -3.51
N ILE A 145 -16.17 11.86 -4.84
CA ILE A 145 -17.23 12.60 -5.55
C ILE A 145 -17.86 11.71 -6.63
N PRO A 146 -19.13 11.95 -7.01
CA PRO A 146 -19.78 11.17 -8.06
C PRO A 146 -19.08 11.34 -9.43
N PRO A 147 -19.23 10.37 -10.35
CA PRO A 147 -18.75 10.50 -11.72
C PRO A 147 -19.40 11.71 -12.43
N SER A 148 -18.63 12.42 -13.26
CA SER A 148 -19.17 13.51 -14.09
C SER A 148 -19.88 13.02 -15.35
N LYS A 149 -19.63 11.77 -15.76
CA LYS A 149 -20.27 11.09 -16.90
C LYS A 149 -20.40 9.59 -16.63
N PRO A 150 -21.34 8.88 -17.30
CA PRO A 150 -21.43 7.43 -17.21
C PRO A 150 -20.10 6.76 -17.59
N GLY A 151 -19.71 5.74 -16.84
CA GLY A 151 -18.46 5.01 -17.01
C GLY A 151 -18.58 3.57 -16.53
N ARG A 152 -17.46 2.86 -16.41
CA ARG A 152 -17.45 1.44 -16.00
C ARG A 152 -17.97 1.20 -14.58
N ASP A 153 -17.85 2.18 -13.70
CA ASP A 153 -18.29 2.08 -12.30
C ASP A 153 -19.21 3.28 -11.99
N PRO A 154 -20.45 3.07 -11.51
CA PRO A 154 -21.35 4.18 -11.22
C PRO A 154 -20.92 5.04 -10.04
N LYS A 155 -19.91 4.63 -9.25
CA LYS A 155 -19.49 5.30 -8.02
C LYS A 155 -18.20 6.11 -8.15
N ARG A 156 -17.49 6.01 -9.27
CA ARG A 156 -16.19 6.67 -9.49
C ARG A 156 -15.85 6.72 -10.98
N MET A 157 -14.81 7.46 -11.32
CA MET A 157 -14.19 7.37 -12.65
C MET A 157 -12.86 6.61 -12.58
N TYR A 158 -12.44 6.02 -13.68
CA TYR A 158 -11.07 5.59 -13.86
C TYR A 158 -10.24 6.71 -14.50
N LEU A 159 -8.92 6.72 -14.30
CA LEU A 159 -8.10 7.82 -14.83
C LEU A 159 -8.17 7.91 -16.35
N ASN A 160 -8.24 6.78 -17.06
CA ASN A 160 -8.39 6.75 -18.51
C ASN A 160 -9.80 7.07 -19.02
N GLU A 161 -10.76 7.40 -18.14
CA GLU A 161 -12.08 7.91 -18.50
C GLU A 161 -12.18 9.43 -18.37
N LEU A 162 -11.17 10.08 -17.77
CA LEU A 162 -11.09 11.53 -17.63
C LEU A 162 -10.77 12.20 -18.96
N GLU A 163 -10.99 13.51 -19.06
CA GLU A 163 -10.60 14.28 -20.24
C GLU A 163 -9.06 14.22 -20.46
N PRO A 164 -8.58 14.14 -21.71
CA PRO A 164 -7.14 13.99 -22.00
C PRO A 164 -6.25 15.05 -21.35
N THR A 165 -6.73 16.29 -21.24
CA THR A 165 -6.01 17.38 -20.57
C THR A 165 -5.83 17.12 -19.07
N ILE A 166 -6.86 16.59 -18.40
CA ILE A 166 -6.82 16.21 -16.99
C ILE A 166 -5.95 14.97 -16.78
N GLN A 167 -6.03 13.98 -17.67
CA GLN A 167 -5.13 12.82 -17.66
C GLN A 167 -3.67 13.27 -17.70
N LYS A 168 -3.34 14.19 -18.60
CA LYS A 168 -2.00 14.76 -18.72
C LYS A 168 -1.58 15.50 -17.45
N ALA A 169 -2.45 16.35 -16.87
CA ALA A 169 -2.14 17.06 -15.63
C ALA A 169 -1.83 16.11 -14.45
N VAL A 170 -2.58 15.00 -14.33
CA VAL A 170 -2.29 13.98 -13.32
C VAL A 170 -0.92 13.34 -13.57
N VAL A 171 -0.65 12.90 -14.79
CA VAL A 171 0.63 12.26 -15.13
C VAL A 171 1.80 13.21 -14.90
N ASP A 172 1.70 14.46 -15.37
CA ASP A 172 2.75 15.47 -15.23
C ASP A 172 3.04 15.78 -13.77
N PHE A 173 2.01 15.93 -12.92
CA PHE A 173 2.19 16.17 -11.48
C PHE A 173 2.98 15.03 -10.81
N PHE A 174 2.57 13.79 -11.04
CA PHE A 174 3.25 12.64 -10.43
C PHE A 174 4.64 12.41 -11.04
N ALA A 175 4.86 12.74 -12.32
CA ALA A 175 6.16 12.66 -12.95
C ALA A 175 7.14 13.69 -12.36
N ALA A 176 6.69 14.94 -12.22
CA ALA A 176 7.50 16.03 -11.66
C ALA A 176 7.86 15.83 -10.18
N ASN A 177 7.04 15.08 -9.43
CA ASN A 177 7.21 14.86 -8.00
C ASN A 177 7.58 13.40 -7.64
N LYS A 178 7.95 12.57 -8.64
CA LYS A 178 8.08 11.12 -8.49
C LYS A 178 8.96 10.70 -7.33
N ASP A 179 10.19 11.20 -7.27
CA ASP A 179 11.18 10.75 -6.28
C ASP A 179 10.75 11.12 -4.86
N LYS A 180 10.20 12.33 -4.68
CA LYS A 180 9.63 12.75 -3.39
C LYS A 180 8.45 11.87 -2.98
N ILE A 181 7.52 11.61 -3.90
CA ILE A 181 6.33 10.80 -3.61
C ILE A 181 6.73 9.37 -3.24
N VAL A 182 7.61 8.73 -4.00
CA VAL A 182 8.05 7.36 -3.69
C VAL A 182 8.81 7.32 -2.37
N SER A 183 9.66 8.32 -2.09
CA SER A 183 10.33 8.45 -0.79
C SER A 183 9.34 8.55 0.36
N ASP A 184 8.35 9.45 0.28
CA ASP A 184 7.32 9.63 1.32
C ASP A 184 6.51 8.34 1.57
N LEU A 185 6.29 7.53 0.53
CA LEU A 185 5.54 6.27 0.64
C LEU A 185 6.31 5.19 1.43
N PHE A 186 7.64 5.14 1.32
CA PHE A 186 8.49 4.15 1.99
C PHE A 186 9.02 4.64 3.34
N ALA A 187 9.59 5.84 3.39
CA ALA A 187 10.31 6.34 4.55
C ALA A 187 9.39 6.81 5.68
N GLY A 188 8.20 7.34 5.38
CA GLY A 188 7.40 8.06 6.37
C GLY A 188 8.04 9.41 6.75
N ASP A 189 7.51 10.07 7.79
CA ASP A 189 8.03 11.32 8.35
C ASP A 189 8.69 11.10 9.74
N GLY A 190 9.76 11.85 10.04
CA GLY A 190 10.34 11.93 11.38
C GLY A 190 11.37 10.85 11.75
N SER A 191 11.62 10.70 13.06
CA SER A 191 12.68 9.88 13.69
C SER A 191 12.44 8.37 13.64
N HIS A 192 11.27 7.92 13.16
CA HIS A 192 10.87 6.51 13.09
C HIS A 192 10.78 5.99 11.65
N ALA A 193 11.45 6.67 10.71
CA ALA A 193 11.54 6.22 9.34
C ALA A 193 12.19 4.83 9.27
N ALA A 194 11.55 3.88 8.57
CA ALA A 194 12.15 2.58 8.37
C ALA A 194 13.43 2.75 7.53
N ALA A 195 14.58 2.40 8.11
CA ALA A 195 15.86 2.42 7.41
C ALA A 195 16.01 1.24 6.45
N TRP A 196 15.24 0.18 6.69
CA TRP A 196 15.32 -1.09 5.95
C TRP A 196 13.95 -1.58 5.53
N VAL A 197 13.91 -2.28 4.39
CA VAL A 197 12.76 -3.04 3.92
C VAL A 197 13.15 -4.51 3.81
N MET A 198 12.46 -5.36 4.55
CA MET A 198 12.60 -6.80 4.50
C MET A 198 11.42 -7.44 3.76
N VAL A 199 11.71 -8.34 2.83
CA VAL A 199 10.70 -9.18 2.18
C VAL A 199 10.90 -10.61 2.62
N ALA A 200 9.87 -11.20 3.23
CA ALA A 200 9.80 -12.62 3.54
C ALA A 200 8.93 -13.31 2.48
N PHE A 201 9.55 -14.12 1.63
CA PHE A 201 8.87 -14.89 0.60
C PHE A 201 8.64 -16.32 1.08
N LYS A 202 7.38 -16.62 1.44
CA LYS A 202 6.92 -17.89 2.02
C LYS A 202 5.87 -18.53 1.13
N ALA A 203 6.23 -18.77 -0.13
CA ALA A 203 5.39 -19.48 -1.11
C ALA A 203 5.67 -20.98 -1.16
N THR A 204 6.77 -21.45 -0.55
CA THR A 204 7.20 -22.86 -0.53
C THR A 204 7.70 -23.21 0.87
N ASP A 205 7.96 -24.50 1.11
CA ASP A 205 8.53 -25.00 2.38
C ASP A 205 9.94 -24.46 2.68
N LYS A 206 10.58 -23.81 1.70
CA LYS A 206 11.84 -23.09 1.86
C LYS A 206 11.58 -21.59 1.76
N PRO A 207 11.40 -20.89 2.88
CA PRO A 207 11.31 -19.44 2.88
C PRO A 207 12.58 -18.81 2.31
N ARG A 208 12.42 -17.64 1.69
CA ARG A 208 13.54 -16.78 1.29
C ARG A 208 13.33 -15.40 1.87
N TRP A 209 14.41 -14.71 2.20
CA TRP A 209 14.39 -13.35 2.70
C TRP A 209 15.34 -12.47 1.92
N VAL A 210 14.98 -11.21 1.77
CA VAL A 210 15.91 -10.16 1.33
C VAL A 210 15.68 -8.94 2.20
N ILE A 211 16.76 -8.32 2.64
CA ILE A 211 16.74 -7.01 3.31
C ILE A 211 17.52 -6.02 2.44
N ARG A 212 16.92 -4.84 2.23
CA ARG A 212 17.49 -3.74 1.45
C ARG A 212 17.35 -2.45 2.23
N SER A 213 18.28 -1.53 2.03
CA SER A 213 18.11 -0.18 2.58
C SER A 213 16.87 0.47 1.97
N SER A 214 16.26 1.40 2.69
CA SER A 214 15.15 2.20 2.15
C SER A 214 15.59 3.03 0.96
N ALA A 215 16.85 3.50 0.92
CA ALA A 215 17.40 4.22 -0.22
C ALA A 215 17.41 3.35 -1.49
N ASP A 216 17.91 2.11 -1.41
CA ASP A 216 17.94 1.19 -2.55
C ASP A 216 16.52 0.78 -2.97
N THR A 217 15.63 0.59 -1.99
CA THR A 217 14.22 0.28 -2.22
C THR A 217 13.52 1.41 -2.98
N ILE A 218 13.70 2.66 -2.53
CA ILE A 218 13.15 3.86 -3.19
C ILE A 218 13.71 3.96 -4.61
N LYS A 219 15.03 3.85 -4.77
CA LYS A 219 15.68 3.89 -6.09
C LYS A 219 15.05 2.86 -7.04
N HIS A 220 14.95 1.62 -6.61
CA HIS A 220 14.37 0.54 -7.41
C HIS A 220 12.91 0.83 -7.79
N PHE A 221 12.05 1.16 -6.83
CA PHE A 221 10.62 1.35 -7.10
C PHE A 221 10.30 2.66 -7.84
N SER A 222 11.19 3.65 -7.81
CA SER A 222 11.10 4.87 -8.61
C SER A 222 11.45 4.67 -10.10
N GLU A 223 12.07 3.55 -10.48
CA GLU A 223 12.41 3.27 -11.88
C GLU A 223 11.17 3.14 -12.77
N GLY A 224 11.29 3.64 -14.00
CA GLY A 224 10.21 3.63 -14.99
C GLY A 224 9.44 4.95 -15.07
N LYS A 225 8.51 5.00 -16.03
CA LYS A 225 7.67 6.17 -16.30
C LYS A 225 6.48 6.25 -15.35
N VAL A 226 5.90 7.44 -15.28
CA VAL A 226 4.57 7.65 -14.71
C VAL A 226 3.56 7.52 -15.85
N GLU A 227 2.59 6.63 -15.72
CA GLU A 227 1.60 6.40 -16.78
C GLU A 227 0.27 5.85 -16.26
N ILE A 228 -0.80 6.18 -16.99
CA ILE A 228 -2.12 5.58 -16.76
C ILE A 228 -2.14 4.20 -17.42
N THR A 229 -2.49 3.19 -16.63
CA THR A 229 -2.64 1.80 -17.08
C THR A 229 -3.87 1.63 -17.95
N ARG A 230 -3.92 0.57 -18.78
CA ARG A 230 -5.11 0.17 -19.55
C ARG A 230 -6.35 -0.01 -18.67
N THR A 231 -6.18 -0.50 -17.44
CA THR A 231 -7.28 -0.68 -16.48
C THR A 231 -7.72 0.63 -15.84
N GLY A 232 -6.96 1.73 -15.99
CA GLY A 232 -7.32 3.06 -15.51
C GLY A 232 -6.81 3.43 -14.12
N ASN A 233 -5.82 2.70 -13.61
CA ASN A 233 -4.99 3.07 -12.44
C ASN A 233 -3.73 3.83 -12.89
N LEU A 234 -2.95 4.38 -11.96
CA LEU A 234 -1.67 5.02 -12.27
C LEU A 234 -0.49 4.13 -11.86
N LYS A 235 0.50 4.01 -12.74
CA LYS A 235 1.85 3.52 -12.41
C LYS A 235 2.73 4.72 -12.15
N ILE A 236 3.47 4.68 -11.05
CA ILE A 236 4.47 5.67 -10.66
C ILE A 236 5.79 4.90 -10.56
N GLY A 237 6.50 4.82 -11.68
CA GLY A 237 7.57 3.83 -11.81
C GLY A 237 7.01 2.42 -11.61
N ARG A 238 7.55 1.67 -10.64
CA ARG A 238 7.09 0.32 -10.29
C ARG A 238 5.98 0.30 -9.22
N VAL A 239 5.62 1.45 -8.66
CA VAL A 239 4.51 1.59 -7.70
C VAL A 239 3.17 1.70 -8.43
N THR A 240 2.13 1.06 -7.91
CA THR A 240 0.76 1.16 -8.42
C THR A 240 -0.09 1.99 -7.48
N MET A 241 -0.68 3.06 -7.97
CA MET A 241 -1.69 3.86 -7.27
C MET A 241 -3.08 3.44 -7.74
N GLN A 242 -3.95 3.12 -6.78
CA GLN A 242 -5.30 2.66 -7.05
C GLN A 242 -6.29 3.15 -5.98
N ARG A 243 -7.58 3.14 -6.31
CA ARG A 243 -8.63 3.16 -5.28
C ARG A 243 -8.46 1.92 -4.39
N LYS A 244 -8.57 2.08 -3.07
CA LYS A 244 -8.51 0.98 -2.10
C LYS A 244 -9.51 -0.13 -2.45
N GLY A 245 -10.78 0.25 -2.65
CA GLY A 245 -11.87 -0.69 -2.93
C GLY A 245 -12.09 -1.71 -1.79
N GLY A 246 -13.04 -2.64 -2.01
CA GLY A 246 -13.36 -3.68 -1.03
C GLY A 246 -14.00 -3.14 0.25
N ASP A 247 -13.56 -3.65 1.40
CA ASP A 247 -14.02 -3.31 2.76
C ASP A 247 -15.53 -3.48 3.01
N GLY A 248 -16.20 -4.32 2.22
CA GLY A 248 -17.65 -4.49 2.28
C GLY A 248 -18.43 -3.24 1.87
N GLY A 249 -17.83 -2.36 1.05
CA GLY A 249 -18.47 -1.13 0.60
C GLY A 249 -18.41 0.03 1.60
N ARG A 250 -17.67 -0.12 2.71
CA ARG A 250 -17.43 0.96 3.68
C ARG A 250 -16.76 2.17 3.03
N GLU A 251 -16.92 3.34 3.65
CA GLU A 251 -16.31 4.60 3.19
C GLU A 251 -14.78 4.50 3.01
N THR A 252 -14.09 3.68 3.82
CA THR A 252 -12.64 3.44 3.68
C THR A 252 -12.24 2.83 2.32
N ALA A 253 -13.17 2.25 1.57
CA ALA A 253 -12.94 1.79 0.21
C ALA A 253 -12.62 2.93 -0.77
N LYS A 254 -12.94 4.19 -0.40
CA LYS A 254 -12.63 5.40 -1.18
C LYS A 254 -11.26 5.99 -0.87
N GLN A 255 -10.46 5.37 0.00
CA GLN A 255 -9.08 5.83 0.23
C GLN A 255 -8.21 5.59 -1.01
N LEU A 256 -7.20 6.44 -1.19
CA LEU A 256 -6.14 6.23 -2.18
C LEU A 256 -5.13 5.24 -1.59
N GLN A 257 -4.72 4.26 -2.38
CA GLN A 257 -3.87 3.15 -1.95
C GLN A 257 -2.68 2.97 -2.91
N PHE A 258 -1.51 2.72 -2.34
CA PHE A 258 -0.27 2.44 -3.07
C PHE A 258 0.18 1.00 -2.81
N LYS A 259 0.53 0.30 -3.89
CA LYS A 259 1.00 -1.09 -3.85
C LYS A 259 2.24 -1.32 -4.69
N ILE A 260 3.04 -2.28 -4.26
CA ILE A 260 4.19 -2.82 -4.98
C ILE A 260 4.11 -4.33 -5.05
N ASN A 261 4.90 -4.94 -5.93
CA ASN A 261 5.27 -6.35 -5.77
C ASN A 261 6.63 -6.40 -5.03
N PRO A 262 6.67 -6.77 -3.74
CA PRO A 262 7.92 -6.77 -2.98
C PRO A 262 8.94 -7.81 -3.48
N VAL A 263 8.51 -8.86 -4.20
CA VAL A 263 9.41 -9.91 -4.71
C VAL A 263 10.48 -9.34 -5.65
N GLN A 264 10.21 -8.19 -6.29
CA GLN A 264 11.20 -7.52 -7.14
C GLN A 264 12.48 -7.12 -6.39
N LEU A 265 12.44 -7.00 -5.05
CA LEU A 265 13.63 -6.68 -4.26
C LEU A 265 14.67 -7.80 -4.20
N PHE A 266 14.29 -9.04 -4.51
CA PHE A 266 15.25 -10.14 -4.64
C PHE A 266 16.19 -9.94 -5.85
N ASP A 267 15.69 -9.29 -6.90
CA ASP A 267 16.41 -9.08 -8.16
C ASP A 267 16.90 -7.61 -8.31
N ALA A 268 16.63 -6.77 -7.31
CA ALA A 268 17.07 -5.39 -7.29
C ALA A 268 18.61 -5.32 -7.16
N LYS A 269 19.23 -4.50 -8.02
CA LYS A 269 20.67 -4.27 -8.10
C LYS A 269 21.08 -3.01 -7.33
#